data_AF-A0A1R3I0Y7-F1
#
_entry.id   AF-A0A1R3I0Y7-F1
#
_cell.length_a   1.000
_cell.length_b   1.000
_cell.length_c   1.000
_cell.angle_alpha   90.00
_cell.angle_beta   90.00
_cell.angle_gamma   90.00
#
_symmetry.space_group_name_H-M   'P 1'
#
loop_
_entity.id
_entity.type
_entity.pdbx_description
1 polymer ?
#
loop_
_entity_poly.entity_id
_entity_poly.type
_entity_poly.pdbx_seq_one_letter_code
_entity_poly.pdbx_strand_id
1 'polypeptide(L)'
;MEAANNMSESEAVPNPKPKLIYRCKKCRRIVASEESIVPHERGKGEECFKWKKRSVEKEPTQCSSIFVEPMKWMQPVQEGYVEEKLQCIGCKARLGSFNWAGMQCNCGAWVNPAFQLHKSRLDECYM
;
A
#
# COMPACT_ATOMS: atom_id res chain seq x y z
N MET A 1 42.62 38.21 24.07
CA MET A 1 42.39 36.78 23.77
C MET A 1 40.90 36.61 23.58
N GLU A 2 40.46 36.62 22.32
CA GLU A 2 40.14 35.42 21.51
C GLU A 2 38.69 35.01 21.75
N ALA A 3 37.71 35.38 20.91
CA ALA A 3 37.46 35.06 19.50
C ALA A 3 36.54 33.84 19.31
N ALA A 4 35.71 33.95 18.27
CA ALA A 4 34.95 32.94 17.53
C ALA A 4 33.55 32.58 18.08
N ASN A 5 32.44 32.96 17.41
CA ASN A 5 31.87 32.57 16.10
C ASN A 5 30.72 31.54 16.36
N ASN A 6 29.42 31.84 16.15
CA ASN A 6 28.68 31.93 14.89
C ASN A 6 28.06 30.58 14.47
N MET A 7 27.07 30.66 13.59
CA MET A 7 26.41 29.58 12.81
C MET A 7 25.15 28.99 13.46
N SER A 8 24.00 29.66 13.32
CA SER A 8 23.07 29.58 12.17
C SER A 8 22.29 28.27 12.13
N GLU A 9 21.06 28.38 12.63
CA GLU A 9 19.92 27.48 12.49
C GLU A 9 19.83 26.97 11.05
N SER A 10 20.13 25.68 10.87
CA SER A 10 20.13 25.04 9.57
C SER A 10 18.72 24.56 9.24
N GLU A 11 17.92 25.43 8.61
CA GLU A 11 16.69 25.03 7.94
C GLU A 11 17.06 24.14 6.74
N ALA A 12 17.04 22.82 6.98
CA ALA A 12 17.24 21.84 5.93
C ALA A 12 16.04 21.89 4.97
N VAL A 13 16.22 22.52 3.82
CA VAL A 13 15.30 22.43 2.69
C VAL A 13 15.17 20.95 2.32
N PRO A 14 14.00 20.30 2.48
CA PRO A 14 13.89 18.90 2.13
C PRO A 14 13.97 18.78 0.62
N ASN A 15 15.07 18.18 0.14
CA ASN A 15 15.16 17.69 -1.24
C ASN A 15 13.86 16.93 -1.57
N PRO A 16 13.12 17.27 -2.63
CA PRO A 16 11.89 16.58 -2.94
C PRO A 16 12.25 15.14 -3.32
N LYS A 17 12.03 14.20 -2.39
CA LYS A 17 12.12 12.78 -2.69
C LYS A 17 11.11 12.48 -3.80
N PRO A 18 11.47 11.68 -4.82
CA PRO A 18 10.55 11.35 -5.89
C PRO A 18 9.31 10.68 -5.29
N LYS A 19 8.12 11.19 -5.63
CA LYS A 19 6.87 10.70 -5.06
C LYS A 19 6.40 9.49 -5.85
N LEU A 20 6.36 8.33 -5.21
CA LEU A 20 5.79 7.12 -5.83
C LEU A 20 4.26 7.23 -5.89
N ILE A 21 3.71 7.08 -7.08
CA ILE A 21 2.27 7.08 -7.35
C ILE A 21 1.84 5.81 -8.08
N TYR A 22 0.63 5.37 -7.77
CA TYR A 22 0.01 4.20 -8.36
C TYR A 22 -1.10 4.64 -9.30
N ARG A 23 -1.03 4.14 -10.53
CA ARG A 23 -2.01 4.41 -11.58
C ARG A 23 -2.76 3.13 -11.93
N CYS A 24 -4.03 3.25 -12.29
CA CYS A 24 -4.78 2.13 -12.86
C CYS A 24 -4.12 1.68 -14.18
N LYS A 25 -3.82 0.39 -14.30
CA LYS A 25 -3.16 -0.14 -15.49
C LYS A 25 -3.97 0.00 -16.79
N LYS A 26 -5.30 0.06 -16.68
CA LYS A 26 -6.20 0.16 -17.83
C LYS A 26 -6.37 1.60 -18.36
N CYS A 27 -6.54 2.59 -17.48
CA CYS A 27 -6.84 3.97 -17.89
C CYS A 27 -5.84 5.01 -17.40
N ARG A 28 -4.76 4.59 -16.75
CA ARG A 28 -3.67 5.42 -16.21
C ARG A 28 -4.08 6.50 -15.19
N ARG A 29 -5.34 6.50 -14.75
CA ARG A 29 -5.82 7.38 -13.66
C ARG A 29 -5.08 7.06 -12.36
N ILE A 30 -4.68 8.08 -11.62
CA ILE A 30 -4.05 7.94 -10.30
C ILE A 30 -5.07 7.36 -9.32
N VAL A 31 -4.67 6.35 -8.55
CA VAL A 31 -5.54 5.63 -7.61
C VAL A 31 -4.97 5.57 -6.20
N ALA A 32 -3.65 5.69 -6.02
CA ALA A 32 -3.01 5.81 -4.71
C ALA A 32 -1.68 6.54 -4.85
N SER A 33 -1.19 7.13 -3.77
CA SER A 33 0.17 7.64 -3.61
C SER A 33 0.89 6.87 -2.49
N GLU A 34 2.21 7.02 -2.41
CA GLU A 34 3.04 6.39 -1.36
C GLU A 34 2.56 6.74 0.05
N GLU A 35 2.18 8.00 0.27
CA GLU A 35 1.66 8.49 1.56
C GLU A 35 0.37 7.78 2.00
N SER A 36 -0.43 7.27 1.06
CA SER A 36 -1.67 6.56 1.37
C SER A 36 -1.44 5.09 1.68
N ILE A 37 -0.20 4.57 1.54
CA ILE A 37 0.10 3.16 1.77
C ILE A 37 0.16 2.90 3.26
N VAL A 38 -0.57 1.89 3.70
CA VAL A 38 -0.45 1.33 5.04
C VAL A 38 0.58 0.20 4.99
N PRO A 39 1.80 0.40 5.54
CA PRO A 39 2.78 -0.66 5.62
C PRO A 39 2.30 -1.73 6.60
N HIS A 40 2.64 -2.98 6.32
CA HIS A 40 2.48 -4.07 7.27
C HIS A 40 3.75 -4.90 7.32
N GLU A 41 4.07 -5.38 8.51
CA GLU A 41 5.16 -6.33 8.70
C GLU A 41 4.72 -7.71 8.25
N ARG A 42 5.69 -8.53 7.79
CA ARG A 42 5.40 -9.89 7.34
C ARG A 42 4.86 -10.71 8.51
N GLY A 43 3.70 -11.34 8.30
CA GLY A 43 3.07 -12.12 9.35
C GLY A 43 3.51 -13.58 9.33
N LYS A 44 3.39 -14.23 10.49
CA LYS A 44 3.65 -15.68 10.63
C LYS A 44 2.50 -16.55 10.11
N GLY A 45 1.46 -15.97 9.49
CA GLY A 45 0.23 -16.67 9.15
C GLY A 45 0.39 -17.82 8.15
N GLU A 46 1.42 -17.79 7.28
CA GLU A 46 1.75 -18.92 6.40
C GLU A 46 2.16 -20.17 7.21
N GLU A 47 2.63 -20.00 8.46
CA GLU A 47 3.06 -21.11 9.31
C GLU A 47 1.91 -21.89 9.97
N CYS A 48 0.69 -21.33 10.01
CA CYS A 48 -0.46 -21.93 10.69
C CYS A 48 -1.32 -22.84 9.78
N PHE A 49 -1.19 -22.75 8.45
CA PHE A 49 -1.99 -23.54 7.48
C PHE A 49 -1.15 -24.60 6.75
N LYS A 50 -0.27 -25.29 7.48
CA LYS A 50 0.68 -26.31 7.01
C LYS A 50 -0.01 -27.63 6.58
N TRP A 51 -0.61 -27.68 5.38
CA TRP A 51 -0.90 -28.97 4.70
C TRP A 51 0.01 -29.25 3.49
N LYS A 52 0.77 -28.27 2.99
CA LYS A 52 1.74 -28.52 1.91
C LYS A 52 3.10 -27.89 2.19
N LYS A 53 3.89 -28.59 3.01
CA LYS A 53 5.33 -28.37 3.08
C LYS A 53 5.96 -29.05 1.87
N ARG A 54 6.47 -28.25 0.92
CA ARG A 54 7.70 -28.63 0.21
C ARG A 54 8.74 -27.63 0.68
N SER A 55 9.71 -28.15 1.42
CA SER A 55 10.89 -27.49 1.94
C SER A 55 11.63 -26.77 0.82
N VAL A 56 11.41 -25.47 0.73
CA VAL A 56 12.29 -24.55 0.01
C VAL A 56 12.39 -23.37 0.95
N GLU A 57 13.61 -23.00 1.31
CA GLU A 57 13.93 -21.70 1.90
C GLU A 57 13.43 -20.66 0.89
N LYS A 58 12.17 -20.26 1.04
CA LYS A 58 11.56 -19.30 0.13
C LYS A 58 12.12 -17.95 0.52
N GLU A 59 12.91 -17.39 -0.38
CA GLU A 59 13.15 -15.95 -0.47
C GLU A 59 11.90 -15.19 -0.02
N PRO A 60 12.09 -14.12 0.77
CA PRO A 60 10.98 -13.44 1.41
C PRO A 60 9.87 -13.13 0.41
N THR A 61 8.67 -13.68 0.64
CA THR A 61 7.53 -13.51 -0.25
C THR A 61 7.18 -12.02 -0.32
N GLN A 62 7.42 -11.40 -1.48
CA GLN A 62 7.03 -10.02 -1.71
C GLN A 62 5.50 -9.92 -1.75
N CYS A 63 4.94 -8.90 -1.09
CA CYS A 63 3.50 -8.70 -1.09
C CYS A 63 3.01 -8.40 -2.51
N SER A 64 2.07 -9.20 -3.01
CA SER A 64 1.46 -9.09 -4.34
C SER A 64 0.47 -7.92 -4.45
N SER A 65 0.11 -7.33 -3.32
CA SER A 65 -0.86 -6.26 -3.19
C SER A 65 -0.33 -5.20 -2.23
N ILE A 66 -0.73 -3.95 -2.47
CA ILE A 66 -0.53 -2.85 -1.53
C ILE A 66 -1.80 -2.69 -0.71
N PHE A 67 -1.64 -2.20 0.52
CA PHE A 67 -2.75 -1.80 1.37
C PHE A 67 -2.71 -0.29 1.52
N VAL A 68 -3.87 0.33 1.52
CA VAL A 68 -3.99 1.79 1.56
C VAL A 68 -5.00 2.21 2.61
N GLU A 69 -4.95 3.48 2.99
CA GLU A 69 -6.04 4.10 3.73
C GLU A 69 -7.29 4.26 2.84
N PRO A 70 -8.50 4.24 3.43
CA PRO A 70 -9.72 4.49 2.67
C PRO A 70 -9.68 5.88 2.01
N MET A 71 -9.85 5.91 0.69
CA MET A 71 -9.77 7.13 -0.11
C MET A 71 -11.15 7.57 -0.62
N LYS A 72 -11.31 8.88 -0.87
CA LYS A 72 -12.57 9.49 -1.35
C LYS A 72 -13.14 8.87 -2.63
N TRP A 73 -12.30 8.23 -3.45
CA TRP A 73 -12.75 7.61 -4.70
C TRP A 73 -13.37 6.22 -4.50
N MET A 74 -13.20 5.60 -3.33
CA MET A 74 -13.74 4.28 -3.00
C MET A 74 -15.22 4.38 -2.64
N GLN A 75 -16.08 4.52 -3.66
CA GLN A 75 -17.53 4.75 -3.49
C GLN A 75 -18.23 3.78 -2.50
N PRO A 76 -17.98 2.45 -2.52
CA PRO A 76 -18.68 1.54 -1.61
C PRO A 76 -18.35 1.78 -0.13
N VAL A 77 -17.20 2.40 0.17
CA VAL A 77 -16.82 2.76 1.54
C VAL A 77 -17.70 3.90 2.05
N GLN A 78 -18.06 4.84 1.17
CA GLN A 78 -18.94 5.97 1.51
C GLN A 78 -20.40 5.55 1.65
N GLU A 79 -20.81 4.50 0.92
CA GLU A 79 -22.15 3.93 0.98
C GLU A 79 -22.35 3.05 2.23
N GLY A 80 -21.32 2.85 3.06
CA GLY A 80 -21.41 2.14 4.33
C GLY A 80 -21.24 0.62 4.24
N TYR A 81 -20.71 0.09 3.13
CA TYR A 81 -20.42 -1.34 3.00
C TYR A 81 -19.27 -1.77 3.93
N VAL A 82 -19.39 -2.98 4.48
CA VAL A 82 -18.38 -3.58 5.38
C VAL A 82 -17.28 -4.31 4.60
N GLU A 83 -17.62 -4.91 3.47
CA GLU A 83 -16.71 -5.52 2.53
C GLU A 83 -17.23 -5.34 1.11
N GLU A 84 -16.38 -4.97 0.16
CA GLU A 84 -16.76 -4.89 -1.26
C GLU A 84 -15.53 -4.81 -2.18
N LYS A 85 -15.77 -4.86 -3.50
CA LYS A 85 -14.73 -4.74 -4.52
C LYS A 85 -14.38 -3.26 -4.78
N LEU A 86 -13.09 -2.98 -4.93
CA LEU A 86 -12.61 -1.65 -5.33
C LEU A 86 -12.49 -1.58 -6.85
N GLN A 87 -13.24 -0.67 -7.45
CA GLN A 87 -13.26 -0.42 -8.89
C GLN A 87 -12.69 0.95 -9.22
N CYS A 88 -11.90 1.03 -10.30
CA CYS A 88 -11.41 2.31 -10.80
C CYS A 88 -12.57 3.21 -11.22
N ILE A 89 -12.60 4.47 -10.75
CA ILE A 89 -13.62 5.44 -11.17
C ILE A 89 -13.63 5.64 -12.70
N GLY A 90 -12.46 5.60 -13.35
CA GLY A 90 -12.35 5.96 -14.76
C GLY A 90 -12.82 4.88 -15.72
N CYS A 91 -12.51 3.62 -15.44
CA CYS A 91 -12.75 2.53 -16.39
C CYS A 91 -13.53 1.35 -15.80
N LYS A 92 -13.99 1.49 -14.54
CA LYS A 92 -14.71 0.48 -13.75
C LYS A 92 -14.02 -0.88 -13.64
N ALA A 93 -12.73 -0.95 -14.00
CA ALA A 93 -11.92 -2.15 -13.82
C ALA A 93 -11.70 -2.42 -12.33
N ARG A 94 -11.76 -3.69 -11.94
CA ARG A 94 -11.46 -4.12 -10.57
C ARG A 94 -9.97 -3.93 -10.27
N LEU A 95 -9.67 -3.14 -9.24
CA LEU A 95 -8.32 -2.90 -8.75
C LEU A 95 -8.00 -3.75 -7.52
N GLY A 96 -9.03 -4.09 -6.73
CA GLY A 96 -8.88 -4.92 -5.54
C GLY A 96 -10.19 -5.07 -4.78
N SER A 97 -10.12 -5.04 -3.46
CA SER A 97 -11.24 -5.19 -2.53
C SER A 97 -10.89 -4.63 -1.16
N PHE A 98 -11.90 -4.35 -0.35
CA PHE A 98 -11.70 -3.99 1.04
C PHE A 98 -12.55 -4.83 1.98
N ASN A 99 -12.09 -4.94 3.23
CA ASN A 99 -12.83 -5.51 4.34
C ASN A 99 -12.45 -4.76 5.62
N TRP A 100 -13.45 -4.21 6.31
CA TRP A 100 -13.27 -3.50 7.58
C TRP A 100 -12.87 -4.40 8.75
N ALA A 101 -13.23 -5.69 8.73
CA ALA A 101 -12.75 -6.70 9.68
C ALA A 101 -11.28 -7.09 9.42
N GLY A 102 -10.72 -6.69 8.27
CA GLY A 102 -9.36 -6.98 7.86
C GLY A 102 -9.26 -8.17 6.92
N MET A 103 -8.05 -8.40 6.40
CA MET A 103 -7.74 -9.48 5.45
C MET A 103 -6.32 -9.98 5.66
N GLN A 104 -6.08 -11.25 5.33
CA GLN A 104 -4.75 -11.81 5.31
C GLN A 104 -4.01 -11.43 4.02
N CYS A 105 -2.81 -10.83 4.16
CA CYS A 105 -1.89 -10.62 3.05
C CYS A 105 -1.20 -11.93 2.65
N ASN A 106 -0.74 -12.00 1.40
CA ASN A 106 0.08 -13.10 0.89
C ASN A 106 1.36 -13.35 1.70
N CYS A 107 1.88 -12.35 2.41
CA CYS A 107 3.02 -12.51 3.32
C CYS A 107 2.63 -13.07 4.71
N GLY A 108 1.38 -13.50 4.90
CA GLY A 108 0.87 -14.04 6.16
C GLY A 108 0.44 -13.01 7.20
N ALA A 109 0.56 -11.70 6.93
CA ALA A 109 0.13 -10.63 7.84
C ALA A 109 -1.38 -10.45 7.85
N TRP A 110 -1.97 -10.22 9.02
CA TRP A 110 -3.35 -9.74 9.12
C TRP A 110 -3.36 -8.21 9.06
N VAL A 111 -3.99 -7.65 8.04
CA VAL A 111 -4.10 -6.19 7.87
C VAL A 111 -5.50 -5.76 8.29
N ASN A 112 -5.61 -4.77 9.17
CA ASN A 112 -6.89 -4.20 9.61
C ASN A 112 -6.77 -2.66 9.80
N PRO A 113 -7.67 -1.86 9.22
CA PRO A 113 -8.65 -2.23 8.19
C PRO A 113 -7.92 -2.57 6.87
N ALA A 114 -8.50 -3.45 6.04
CA ALA A 114 -7.82 -3.91 4.83
C ALA A 114 -8.43 -3.30 3.58
N PHE A 115 -7.79 -2.28 3.00
CA PHE A 115 -8.10 -1.81 1.64
C PHE A 115 -7.00 -2.24 0.70
N GLN A 116 -7.24 -3.36 0.01
CA GLN A 116 -6.23 -4.02 -0.81
C GLN A 116 -6.35 -3.57 -2.27
N LEU A 117 -5.22 -3.21 -2.87
CA LEU A 117 -5.08 -3.01 -4.31
C LEU A 117 -4.02 -3.96 -4.87
N HIS A 118 -4.36 -4.70 -5.92
CA HIS A 118 -3.45 -5.67 -6.52
C HIS A 118 -2.42 -4.98 -7.42
N LYS A 119 -1.12 -5.22 -7.18
CA LYS A 119 -0.04 -4.65 -7.99
C LYS A 119 -0.16 -5.02 -9.47
N SER A 120 -0.71 -6.20 -9.79
CA SER A 120 -0.95 -6.63 -11.18
C SER A 120 -1.94 -5.76 -11.96
N ARG A 121 -2.77 -4.98 -11.26
CA ARG A 121 -3.78 -4.06 -11.82
C ARG A 121 -3.35 -2.60 -11.75
N LEU A 122 -2.17 -2.33 -11.20
CA LEU A 122 -1.60 -1.02 -11.01
C LEU A 122 -0.31 -0.88 -11.83
N ASP A 123 0.03 0.37 -12.14
CA ASP A 123 1.36 0.76 -12.61
C ASP A 123 1.99 1.71 -11.60
N GLU A 124 3.24 1.45 -11.26
CA GLU A 124 4.07 2.28 -10.39
C GLU A 124 4.76 3.35 -11.23
N CYS A 125 4.61 4.62 -10.85
CA CYS A 125 5.24 5.76 -11.51
C CYS A 125 5.91 6.65 -10.45
N TYR A 126 7.12 7.11 -10.73
CA TYR A 126 7.81 8.10 -9.89
C TYR A 126 7.57 9.48 -10.48
N MET A 127 7.12 10.42 -9.65
CA MET A 127 6.97 11.85 -9.96
C MET A 127 8.07 12.67 -9.32
#